data_AF-A0A4Q5AXW6-F1
#
_entry.id   AF-A0A4Q5AXW6-F1
#
_cell.length_a   1.000
_cell.length_b   1.000
_cell.length_c   1.000
_cell.angle_alpha   90.00
_cell.angle_beta   90.00
_cell.angle_gamma   90.00
#
_symmetry.space_group_name_H-M   'P 1'
#
loop_
_entity.id
_entity.type
_entity.pdbx_description
1 polymer ?
#
loop_
_entity_poly.entity_id
_entity_poly.type
_entity_poly.pdbx_seq_one_letter_code
_entity_poly.pdbx_strand_id
1 'polypeptide(L)'
;MGVLGTKVARADIRLVRGDAQRVGVRWRQRNVRTGQVGEVDVSQGWSALLLVQSPDGQETWLSLPCGVMSVDGLVACDIPAAAFTAAVWNVRQTGRWKIVVSHRAHQQTLAWGYWTLSS
;
A
#
# COMPACT_ATOMS: atom_id res chain seq x y z
N MET A 1 15.03 -2.92 -24.12
CA MET A 1 14.35 -3.12 -22.82
C MET A 1 14.04 -1.73 -22.28
N GLY A 2 12.81 -1.23 -22.47
CA GLY A 2 12.46 0.16 -22.14
C GLY A 2 11.91 0.24 -20.74
N VAL A 3 12.57 0.99 -19.85
CA VAL A 3 12.03 1.30 -18.52
C VAL A 3 10.75 2.12 -18.74
N LEU A 4 9.61 1.50 -18.45
CA LEU A 4 8.32 2.17 -18.38
C LEU A 4 8.28 3.04 -17.13
N GLY A 5 8.03 4.34 -17.29
CA GLY A 5 7.84 5.23 -16.15
C GLY A 5 6.69 4.75 -15.27
N THR A 6 6.97 4.45 -14.01
CA THR A 6 5.97 4.06 -13.01
C THR A 6 5.39 5.31 -12.36
N LYS A 7 4.13 5.64 -12.67
CA LYS A 7 3.42 6.71 -11.95
C LYS A 7 2.80 6.14 -10.68
N VAL A 8 3.52 6.23 -9.57
CA VAL A 8 2.98 5.92 -8.24
C VAL A 8 2.48 7.22 -7.62
N ALA A 9 1.15 7.40 -7.56
CA ALA A 9 0.56 8.57 -6.94
C ALA A 9 0.76 8.54 -5.42
N ARG A 10 1.10 9.70 -4.85
CA ARG A 10 1.06 9.92 -3.40
C ARG A 10 -0.39 10.06 -2.96
N ALA A 11 -0.77 9.37 -1.89
CA ALA A 11 -2.06 9.51 -1.24
C ALA A 11 -1.87 9.61 0.27
N ASP A 12 -2.15 10.78 0.84
CA ASP A 12 -2.07 10.96 2.28
C ASP A 12 -3.38 10.53 2.93
N ILE A 13 -3.29 9.79 4.03
CA ILE A 13 -4.46 9.17 4.68
C ILE A 13 -4.53 9.54 6.16
N ARG A 14 -5.75 9.60 6.69
CA ARG A 14 -6.00 9.69 8.13
C ARG A 14 -6.40 8.30 8.62
N LEU A 15 -5.64 7.79 9.59
CA LEU A 15 -5.95 6.56 10.30
C LEU A 15 -6.65 6.90 11.62
N VAL A 16 -7.60 6.07 12.04
CA VAL A 16 -8.39 6.29 13.26
C VAL A 16 -8.18 5.11 14.19
N ARG A 17 -7.84 5.41 15.45
CA ARG A 17 -7.63 4.38 16.46
C ARG A 17 -8.96 3.71 16.83
N GLY A 18 -8.96 2.39 16.92
CA GLY A 18 -10.14 1.63 17.33
C GLY A 18 -11.17 1.45 16.21
N ASP A 19 -10.89 1.92 14.99
CA ASP A 19 -11.77 1.76 13.84
C ASP A 19 -11.15 0.82 12.80
N ALA A 20 -12.00 0.04 12.12
CA ALA A 20 -11.58 -0.83 11.04
C ALA A 20 -11.54 -0.03 9.73
N GLN A 21 -10.42 -0.08 9.03
CA GLN A 21 -10.19 0.74 7.85
C GLN A 21 -9.65 -0.09 6.70
N ARG A 22 -9.82 0.40 5.47
CA ARG A 22 -9.32 -0.26 4.27
C ARG A 22 -8.57 0.74 3.42
N VAL A 23 -7.37 0.36 2.99
CA VAL A 23 -6.54 1.13 2.06
C VAL A 23 -6.26 0.25 0.85
N GLY A 24 -6.36 0.81 -0.34
CA GLY A 24 -6.12 0.05 -1.56
C GLY A 24 -5.77 0.92 -2.75
N VAL A 25 -5.34 0.26 -3.81
CA VAL A 25 -4.95 0.87 -5.07
C VAL A 25 -5.34 -0.05 -6.21
N ARG A 26 -5.66 0.53 -7.37
CA ARG A 26 -5.85 -0.23 -8.60
C ARG A 26 -4.63 -0.05 -9.49
N TRP A 27 -3.90 -1.14 -9.73
CA TRP A 27 -2.73 -1.16 -10.59
C TRP A 27 -3.15 -1.26 -12.05
N ARG A 28 -2.67 -0.32 -12.86
CA ARG A 28 -2.80 -0.32 -14.31
C ARG A 28 -1.45 -0.19 -14.97
N GLN A 29 -1.32 -0.84 -16.12
CA GLN A 29 -0.14 -0.76 -16.97
C GLN A 29 -0.47 -0.01 -18.24
N ARG A 30 0.34 1.00 -18.57
CA ARG A 30 0.21 1.74 -19.82
C ARG A 30 1.25 1.24 -20.83
N ASN A 31 0.80 0.83 -22.01
CA ASN A 31 1.68 0.63 -23.14
C ASN A 31 2.15 2.00 -23.66
N VAL A 32 3.43 2.32 -23.51
CA VAL A 32 3.99 3.63 -23.90
C VAL A 32 4.00 3.86 -25.41
N ARG A 33 3.99 2.79 -26.22
CA ARG A 33 4.02 2.87 -27.69
C ARG A 33 2.62 3.09 -28.27
N THR A 34 1.62 2.40 -27.74
CA THR A 34 0.23 2.48 -28.24
C THR A 34 -0.65 3.42 -27.42
N GLY A 35 -0.19 3.86 -26.24
CA GLY A 35 -0.93 4.67 -25.30
C GLY A 35 -2.01 3.91 -24.52
N GLN A 36 -2.33 2.67 -24.89
CA GLN A 36 -3.37 1.85 -24.27
C GLN A 36 -3.06 1.58 -22.79
N VAL A 37 -4.09 1.63 -21.96
CA VAL A 37 -4.01 1.31 -20.52
C VAL A 37 -4.73 -0.01 -20.29
N GLY A 38 -4.00 -1.01 -19.81
CA GLY A 38 -4.53 -2.31 -19.40
C GLY A 38 -4.50 -2.48 -17.89
N GLU A 39 -5.30 -3.42 -17.40
CA GLU A 39 -5.27 -3.86 -16.01
C GLU A 39 -4.17 -4.92 -15.83
N VAL A 40 -3.60 -4.99 -14.63
CA VAL A 40 -2.59 -5.99 -14.29
C VAL A 40 -3.26 -7.05 -13.43
N ASP A 41 -3.29 -8.29 -13.90
CA ASP A 41 -3.77 -9.40 -13.09
C ASP A 41 -2.80 -9.64 -11.92
N VAL A 42 -3.27 -9.36 -10.71
CA VAL A 42 -2.55 -9.60 -9.46
C VAL A 42 -3.17 -10.71 -8.64
N SER A 43 -4.19 -11.41 -9.15
CA SER A 43 -4.93 -12.44 -8.42
C SER A 43 -4.10 -13.70 -8.15
N GLN A 44 -3.05 -13.95 -8.94
CA GLN A 44 -2.24 -15.16 -8.84
C GLN A 44 -0.73 -14.84 -8.84
N GLY A 45 0.02 -15.56 -7.99
CA GLY A 45 1.48 -15.47 -7.91
C GLY A 45 2.01 -14.23 -7.18
N TRP A 46 1.19 -13.20 -6.99
CA TRP A 46 1.57 -11.99 -6.25
C TRP A 46 1.23 -12.11 -4.76
N SER A 47 2.03 -11.44 -3.94
CA SER A 47 1.73 -11.14 -2.55
C SER A 47 1.84 -9.64 -2.31
N ALA A 48 1.10 -9.13 -1.34
CA ALA A 48 1.05 -7.69 -1.07
C ALA A 48 1.05 -7.40 0.43
N LEU A 49 1.81 -6.37 0.82
CA LEU A 49 1.93 -5.89 2.19
C LEU A 49 1.65 -4.39 2.25
N LEU A 50 0.81 -4.00 3.21
CA LEU A 50 0.75 -2.63 3.71
C LEU A 50 1.84 -2.46 4.77
N LEU A 51 2.71 -1.48 4.55
CA LEU A 51 3.76 -1.10 5.49
C LEU A 51 3.44 0.28 6.05
N VAL A 52 3.36 0.38 7.37
CA VAL A 52 3.28 1.64 8.11
C VAL A 52 4.63 1.85 8.77
N GLN A 53 5.26 2.98 8.45
CA GLN A 53 6.66 3.27 8.75
C GLN A 53 6.80 4.59 9.51
N SER A 54 7.96 4.74 10.14
CA SER A 54 8.40 6.01 10.73
C SER A 54 8.40 7.16 9.71
N PRO A 55 8.39 8.44 10.14
CA PRO A 55 8.40 9.61 9.24
C PRO A 55 9.58 9.66 8.27
N ASP A 56 10.73 9.12 8.66
CA ASP A 56 11.94 8.97 7.82
C ASP A 56 11.90 7.72 6.92
N GLY A 57 10.98 6.78 7.17
CA GLY A 57 10.80 5.54 6.44
C GLY A 57 11.81 4.43 6.78
N GLN A 58 12.65 4.62 7.81
CA GLN A 58 13.70 3.69 8.20
C GLN A 58 13.17 2.51 9.02
N GLU A 59 12.20 2.75 9.90
CA GLU A 59 11.60 1.73 10.75
C GLU A 59 10.21 1.35 10.22
N THR A 60 9.91 0.06 10.15
CA THR A 60 8.54 -0.41 9.91
C THR A 60 7.86 -0.68 11.24
N TRP A 61 6.83 0.10 11.54
CA TRP A 61 6.08 0.02 12.80
C TRP A 61 4.93 -0.98 12.75
N LEU A 62 4.34 -1.18 11.57
CA LEU A 62 3.29 -2.17 11.34
C LEU A 62 3.40 -2.71 9.91
N SER A 63 3.19 -4.00 9.76
CA SER A 63 3.13 -4.71 8.48
C SER A 63 1.87 -5.57 8.46
N LEU A 64 1.02 -5.40 7.46
CA LEU A 64 -0.22 -6.15 7.31
C LEU A 64 -0.33 -6.76 5.91
N PRO A 65 -0.75 -8.03 5.78
CA PRO A 65 -1.03 -8.61 4.48
C PRO A 65 -2.26 -7.95 3.85
N CYS A 66 -2.23 -7.78 2.54
CA CYS A 66 -3.40 -7.34 1.79
C CYS A 66 -4.25 -8.55 1.43
N GLY A 67 -5.51 -8.55 1.86
CA GLY A 67 -6.42 -9.69 1.67
C GLY A 67 -7.16 -9.69 0.33
N VAL A 68 -7.20 -8.54 -0.37
CA VAL A 68 -7.87 -8.41 -1.66
C VAL A 68 -6.83 -8.25 -2.75
N MET A 69 -6.79 -9.20 -3.68
CA MET A 69 -5.98 -9.18 -4.89
C MET A 69 -6.81 -9.74 -6.05
N SER A 70 -7.02 -8.96 -7.10
CA SER A 70 -7.98 -9.29 -8.16
C SER A 70 -7.39 -9.23 -9.58
N VAL A 71 -8.15 -9.75 -10.54
CA VAL A 71 -7.78 -9.75 -11.96
C VAL A 71 -7.78 -8.35 -12.58
N ASP A 72 -8.57 -7.41 -12.04
CA ASP A 72 -8.63 -6.01 -12.49
C ASP A 72 -7.52 -5.12 -11.87
N GLY A 73 -6.57 -5.72 -11.15
CA GLY A 73 -5.45 -5.03 -10.54
C GLY A 73 -5.77 -4.35 -9.21
N LEU A 74 -6.92 -4.63 -8.58
CA LEU A 74 -7.22 -4.12 -7.25
C LEU A 74 -6.38 -4.85 -6.20
N VAL A 75 -5.64 -4.08 -5.41
CA VAL A 75 -4.96 -4.52 -4.20
C VAL A 75 -5.52 -3.72 -3.04
N ALA A 76 -6.10 -4.39 -2.04
CA ALA A 76 -6.59 -3.72 -0.84
C ALA A 76 -6.22 -4.50 0.43
N CYS A 77 -5.89 -3.73 1.47
CA CYS A 77 -5.39 -4.21 2.74
C CYS A 77 -6.33 -3.70 3.84
N ASP A 78 -6.78 -4.63 4.67
CA ASP A 78 -7.64 -4.33 5.81
C ASP A 78 -6.79 -4.03 7.03
N ILE A 79 -7.08 -2.91 7.67
CA ILE A 79 -6.47 -2.46 8.91
C ILE A 79 -7.49 -2.72 10.01
N PRO A 80 -7.28 -3.72 10.88
CA PRO A 80 -8.23 -4.01 11.94
C PRO A 80 -8.24 -2.89 12.98
N ALA A 81 -9.38 -2.68 13.63
CA ALA A 81 -9.53 -1.72 14.74
C ALA A 81 -8.46 -1.86 15.84
N ALA A 82 -8.00 -3.10 16.07
CA ALA A 82 -6.97 -3.41 17.05
C ALA A 82 -5.55 -3.00 16.64
N ALA A 83 -5.29 -2.62 15.38
CA ALA A 83 -3.94 -2.35 14.87
C ALA A 83 -3.22 -1.21 15.62
N PHE A 84 -3.98 -0.23 16.13
CA PHE A 84 -3.44 0.98 16.75
C PHE A 84 -3.77 1.12 18.25
N THR A 85 -4.13 0.04 18.94
CA THR A 85 -4.56 0.08 20.36
C THR A 85 -3.41 0.05 21.35
N ALA A 86 -2.24 -0.46 20.96
CA ALA A 86 -1.07 -0.53 21.84
C ALA A 86 -0.54 0.87 22.23
N ALA A 87 -0.01 1.00 23.44
CA ALA A 87 0.45 2.28 24.01
C ALA A 87 1.52 2.99 23.17
N VAL A 88 2.31 2.26 22.38
CA VAL A 88 3.31 2.82 21.46
C VAL A 88 2.70 3.80 20.44
N TRP A 89 1.43 3.62 20.09
CA TRP A 89 0.71 4.50 19.16
C TRP A 89 0.30 5.84 19.79
N ASN A 90 0.51 6.03 21.09
CA ASN A 90 0.34 7.35 21.72
C ASN A 90 1.41 8.34 21.26
N VAL A 91 2.60 7.85 20.92
CA VAL A 91 3.72 8.67 20.42
C VAL A 91 3.91 8.56 18.91
N ARG A 92 3.53 7.43 18.30
CA ARG A 92 3.56 7.22 16.84
C ARG A 92 2.30 7.77 16.18
N GLN A 93 2.22 9.09 16.07
CA GLN A 93 1.02 9.77 15.53
C GLN A 93 1.09 10.10 14.04
N THR A 94 2.28 10.07 13.43
CA THR A 94 2.44 10.34 12.01
C THR A 94 3.55 9.47 11.43
N GLY A 95 3.54 9.27 10.12
CA GLY A 95 4.59 8.52 9.46
C GLY A 95 4.34 8.37 7.96
N ARG A 96 5.01 7.39 7.37
CA ARG A 96 4.82 7.01 5.96
C ARG A 96 4.07 5.71 5.85
N TRP A 97 3.30 5.55 4.79
CA TRP A 97 2.71 4.27 4.44
C TRP A 97 3.04 3.93 2.99
N LYS A 98 3.07 2.63 2.67
CA LYS A 98 3.15 2.15 1.30
C LYS A 98 2.54 0.77 1.16
N ILE A 99 1.98 0.49 -0.01
CA ILE A 99 1.62 -0.86 -0.44
C ILE A 99 2.73 -1.36 -1.35
N VAL A 100 3.30 -2.49 -0.95
CA VAL A 100 4.34 -3.19 -1.68
C VAL A 100 3.74 -4.48 -2.20
N VAL A 101 3.96 -4.77 -3.48
CA VAL A 101 3.68 -6.07 -4.08
C VAL A 101 4.97 -6.79 -4.41
N SER A 102 4.93 -8.11 -4.28
CA SER A 102 6.05 -9.00 -4.56
C SER A 102 5.57 -10.13 -5.47
N HIS A 103 6.37 -10.47 -6.48
CA HIS A 103 6.21 -11.66 -7.30
C HIS A 103 7.59 -12.23 -7.60
N ARG A 104 7.85 -13.44 -7.08
CA ARG A 104 9.18 -14.06 -7.10
C ARG A 104 10.23 -13.13 -6.49
N ALA A 105 11.32 -12.84 -7.20
CA ALA A 105 12.39 -11.95 -6.76
C ALA A 105 12.12 -10.45 -7.07
N HIS A 106 10.95 -10.11 -7.61
CA HIS A 106 10.60 -8.73 -7.93
C HIS A 106 9.66 -8.14 -6.89
N GLN A 107 10.01 -6.94 -6.44
CA GLN A 107 9.23 -6.15 -5.50
C GLN A 107 8.96 -4.78 -6.11
N GLN A 108 7.73 -4.28 -5.97
CA GLN A 108 7.32 -2.99 -6.50
C GLN A 108 6.41 -2.26 -5.50
N THR A 109 6.53 -0.94 -5.44
CA THR A 109 5.59 -0.09 -4.68
C THR A 109 4.42 0.32 -5.58
N LEU A 110 3.19 0.07 -5.15
CA LEU A 110 1.97 0.43 -5.91
C LEU A 110 1.31 1.71 -5.44
N ALA A 111 1.44 2.03 -4.15
CA ALA A 111 0.93 3.26 -3.56
C ALA A 111 1.80 3.64 -2.37
N TRP A 112 1.87 4.94 -2.09
CA TRP A 112 2.56 5.45 -0.91
C TRP A 112 1.97 6.79 -0.49
N GLY A 113 2.29 7.21 0.72
CA GLY A 113 2.02 8.57 1.19
C GLY A 113 2.37 8.73 2.64
N TYR A 114 1.87 9.81 3.24
CA TYR A 114 1.97 10.03 4.67
C TYR A 114 0.66 9.65 5.36
N TRP A 115 0.75 9.28 6.61
CA TRP A 115 -0.42 9.06 7.45
C TRP A 115 -0.33 9.91 8.71
N THR A 116 -1.51 10.24 9.22
CA THR A 116 -1.69 10.75 10.58
C THR A 116 -2.67 9.84 11.31
N LEU A 117 -2.45 9.63 12.60
CA LEU A 117 -3.30 8.84 13.46
C LEU A 117 -4.07 9.78 14.38
N SER A 118 -5.39 9.67 14.35
CA SER A 118 -6.28 10.33 15.29
C SER A 118 -6.94 9.33 16.23
N SER A 119 -7.33 9.80 17.42
CA SER A 119 -8.30 9.13 18.30
C SER A 119 -9.71 9.21 17.76
#